data_AF-A0A8B9WM71-F1
#
_entry.id   AF-A0A8B9WM71-F1
#
_cell.length_a   1.000
_cell.length_b   1.000
_cell.length_c   1.000
_cell.angle_alpha   90.00
_cell.angle_beta   90.00
_cell.angle_gamma   90.00
#
_symmetry.space_group_name_H-M   'P 1'
#
loop_
_entity.id
_entity.type
_entity.pdbx_description
1 polymer ?
#
loop_
_entity_poly.entity_id
_entity_poly.type
_entity_poly.pdbx_seq_one_letter_code
_entity_poly.pdbx_strand_id
1 'polypeptide(L)'
;MAADEDNKEQVLKECEQAEEIMKDKQNQKLISEITKENIQLKEEIQKLEAELQEITRTSQINEDIPETKIKFTSVENPESDSEFLDISYSCQVSSKVPYELQKGQALITFEKEEVAQNVIRMEYHHVQVQNENVMLTANPVSLNSGVKFQVHVGVSKMKINVTDIPDELPESQMRDKLELSFSKSRNGGGEVEYVEYNKQTRSALITFVESGVADKILKMKDYPLYINQNCHRVTVSPYTETHLKKFQVFSGVSKRTVLLTGLKDLQTTDEEVVEDFISIHFQREKNGGGEVEVVKCSLGQPHTAYFEE
;
A
#
# COMPACT_ATOMS: atom_id res chain seq x y z
N MET A 1 -9.23 -86.55 -37.43
CA MET A 1 -8.42 -85.32 -37.37
C MET A 1 -9.17 -84.14 -36.74
N ALA A 2 -10.33 -84.33 -36.07
CA ALA A 2 -11.09 -83.22 -35.46
C ALA A 2 -10.76 -82.98 -33.98
N ALA A 3 -10.26 -83.97 -33.25
CA ALA A 3 -10.02 -83.86 -31.80
C ALA A 3 -8.70 -83.15 -31.41
N ASP A 4 -7.79 -82.96 -32.37
CA ASP A 4 -6.46 -82.37 -32.13
C ASP A 4 -6.42 -80.86 -32.49
N GLU A 5 -7.37 -80.39 -33.32
CA GLU A 5 -7.61 -78.97 -33.57
C GLU A 5 -8.38 -78.33 -32.40
N ASP A 6 -9.42 -78.99 -31.90
CA ASP A 6 -10.25 -78.51 -30.77
C ASP A 6 -9.43 -78.30 -29.49
N ASN A 7 -8.48 -79.19 -29.21
CA ASN A 7 -7.60 -79.11 -28.05
C ASN A 7 -6.56 -77.97 -28.18
N LYS A 8 -6.07 -77.69 -29.39
CA LYS A 8 -5.16 -76.56 -29.62
C LYS A 8 -5.87 -75.22 -29.55
N GLU A 9 -7.11 -75.16 -30.04
CA GLU A 9 -7.94 -73.94 -30.02
C GLU A 9 -8.36 -73.60 -28.57
N GLN A 10 -8.63 -74.61 -27.75
CA GLN A 10 -8.93 -74.44 -26.33
C GLN A 10 -7.72 -73.97 -25.52
N VAL A 11 -6.53 -74.52 -25.76
CA VAL A 11 -5.28 -74.07 -25.10
C VAL A 11 -4.88 -72.65 -25.52
N LEU A 12 -5.10 -72.26 -26.79
CA LEU A 12 -4.89 -70.87 -27.22
C LEU A 12 -5.82 -69.89 -26.50
N LYS A 13 -7.11 -70.23 -26.39
CA LYS A 13 -8.09 -69.42 -25.65
C LYS A 13 -7.75 -69.26 -24.17
N GLU A 14 -7.29 -70.32 -23.52
CA GLU A 14 -6.87 -70.28 -22.11
C GLU A 14 -5.61 -69.44 -21.93
N CYS A 15 -4.67 -69.46 -22.89
CA CYS A 15 -3.47 -68.62 -22.88
C CYS A 15 -3.83 -67.14 -23.07
N GLU A 16 -4.72 -66.81 -24.01
CA GLU A 16 -5.19 -65.45 -24.27
C GLU A 16 -5.95 -64.88 -23.05
N GLN A 17 -6.81 -65.69 -22.42
CA GLN A 17 -7.51 -65.30 -21.18
C GLN A 17 -6.55 -65.07 -20.01
N ALA A 18 -5.51 -65.89 -19.88
CA ALA A 18 -4.50 -65.71 -18.85
C ALA A 18 -3.67 -64.43 -19.06
N GLU A 19 -3.34 -64.08 -20.30
CA GLU A 19 -2.68 -62.82 -20.66
C GLU A 19 -3.57 -61.60 -20.38
N GLU A 20 -4.86 -61.67 -20.70
CA GLU A 20 -5.83 -60.61 -20.44
C GLU A 20 -6.01 -60.35 -18.94
N ILE A 21 -6.12 -61.41 -18.13
CA ILE A 21 -6.19 -61.32 -16.66
C ILE A 21 -4.91 -60.70 -16.06
N MET A 22 -3.73 -61.06 -16.59
CA MET A 22 -2.47 -60.46 -16.14
C MET A 22 -2.40 -58.97 -16.48
N LYS A 23 -2.88 -58.58 -17.66
CA LYS A 23 -2.90 -57.19 -18.14
C LYS A 23 -3.90 -56.34 -17.35
N ASP A 24 -5.07 -56.88 -17.03
CA ASP A 24 -6.05 -56.22 -16.17
C ASP A 24 -5.54 -56.01 -14.75
N LYS A 25 -4.84 -57.00 -14.19
CA LYS A 25 -4.21 -56.87 -12.86
C LYS A 25 -3.11 -55.81 -12.84
N GLN A 26 -2.32 -55.69 -13.91
CA GLN A 26 -1.33 -54.64 -14.07
C GLN A 26 -1.97 -53.26 -14.23
N ASN A 27 -3.01 -53.14 -15.05
CA ASN A 27 -3.77 -51.90 -15.23
C ASN A 27 -4.41 -51.44 -13.92
N GLN A 28 -5.00 -52.36 -13.15
CA GLN A 28 -5.62 -52.05 -11.87
C GLN A 28 -4.60 -51.57 -10.84
N LYS A 29 -3.39 -52.14 -10.86
CA LYS A 29 -2.28 -51.67 -10.03
C LYS A 29 -1.84 -50.26 -10.44
N LEU A 30 -1.67 -50.00 -11.73
CA LEU A 30 -1.28 -48.68 -12.24
C LEU A 30 -2.35 -47.62 -11.92
N ILE A 31 -3.63 -47.94 -12.06
CA ILE A 31 -4.74 -47.06 -11.67
C ILE A 31 -4.69 -46.75 -10.18
N SER A 32 -4.39 -47.73 -9.33
CA SER A 32 -4.28 -47.50 -7.87
C SER A 32 -3.09 -46.59 -7.51
N GLU A 33 -1.97 -46.72 -8.21
CA GLU A 33 -0.80 -45.85 -8.04
C GLU A 33 -1.11 -44.42 -8.49
N ILE A 34 -1.68 -44.26 -9.69
CA ILE A 34 -2.13 -42.96 -10.22
C ILE A 34 -3.17 -42.31 -9.31
N THR A 35 -4.09 -43.09 -8.74
CA THR A 35 -5.11 -42.57 -7.81
C THR A 35 -4.47 -42.05 -6.53
N LYS A 36 -3.48 -42.77 -6.01
CA LYS A 36 -2.74 -42.36 -4.81
C LYS A 36 -1.94 -41.08 -5.06
N GLU A 37 -1.24 -40.99 -6.20
CA GLU A 37 -0.52 -39.78 -6.60
C GLU A 37 -1.46 -38.58 -6.79
N ASN A 38 -2.62 -38.78 -7.42
CA ASN A 38 -3.63 -37.72 -7.57
C ASN A 38 -4.18 -37.23 -6.23
N ILE A 39 -4.37 -38.12 -5.26
CA ILE A 39 -4.79 -37.72 -3.91
C ILE A 39 -3.70 -36.88 -3.26
N GLN A 40 -2.44 -37.31 -3.32
CA GLN A 40 -1.30 -36.57 -2.77
C GLN A 40 -1.13 -35.20 -3.42
N LEU A 41 -1.18 -35.12 -4.75
CA LEU A 41 -1.10 -33.86 -5.48
C LEU A 41 -2.26 -32.92 -5.12
N LYS A 42 -3.47 -33.46 -4.93
CA LYS A 42 -4.63 -32.66 -4.53
C LYS A 42 -4.49 -32.10 -3.11
N GLU A 43 -3.95 -32.89 -2.18
CA GLU A 43 -3.62 -32.43 -0.82
C GLU A 43 -2.53 -31.34 -0.83
N GLU A 44 -1.51 -31.51 -1.67
CA GLU A 44 -0.43 -30.53 -1.82
C GLU A 44 -0.92 -29.22 -2.46
N ILE A 45 -1.77 -29.30 -3.48
CA ILE A 45 -2.45 -28.13 -4.06
C ILE A 45 -3.28 -27.40 -2.99
N GLN A 46 -4.09 -28.13 -2.21
CA GLN A 46 -4.90 -27.51 -1.15
C GLN A 46 -4.04 -26.85 -0.08
N LYS A 47 -2.91 -27.46 0.28
CA LYS A 47 -1.96 -26.88 1.23
C LYS A 47 -1.34 -25.59 0.69
N LEU A 48 -0.88 -25.60 -0.57
CA LEU A 48 -0.30 -24.42 -1.21
C LEU A 48 -1.34 -23.30 -1.40
N GLU A 49 -2.59 -23.64 -1.73
CA GLU A 49 -3.69 -22.68 -1.80
C GLU A 49 -3.97 -22.04 -0.43
N ALA A 50 -3.93 -22.83 0.65
CA ALA A 50 -4.10 -22.33 2.01
C ALA A 50 -2.93 -21.41 2.43
N GLU A 51 -1.69 -21.79 2.13
CA GLU A 51 -0.50 -20.95 2.37
C GLU A 51 -0.58 -19.63 1.56
N LEU A 52 -0.98 -19.68 0.29
CA LEU A 52 -1.19 -18.49 -0.53
C LEU A 52 -2.28 -17.58 0.03
N GLN A 53 -3.39 -18.16 0.50
CA GLN A 53 -4.48 -17.39 1.10
C GLN A 53 -4.07 -16.77 2.43
N GLU A 54 -3.25 -17.45 3.23
CA GLU A 54 -2.68 -16.92 4.47
C GLU A 54 -1.74 -15.75 4.16
N ILE A 55 -0.79 -15.93 3.23
CA ILE A 55 0.13 -14.87 2.77
C ILE A 55 -0.66 -13.66 2.25
N THR A 56 -1.73 -13.88 1.49
CA THR A 56 -2.57 -12.81 0.96
C THR A 56 -3.27 -12.03 2.08
N ARG A 57 -3.74 -12.72 3.13
CA ARG A 57 -4.35 -12.08 4.31
C ARG A 57 -3.31 -11.32 5.15
N THR A 58 -2.12 -11.87 5.35
CA THR A 58 -1.04 -11.18 6.10
C THR A 58 -0.41 -10.03 5.31
N SER A 59 -0.58 -10.01 3.99
CA SER A 59 -0.09 -8.94 3.10
C SER A 59 -1.11 -7.83 2.84
N GLN A 60 -2.29 -7.87 3.49
CA GLN A 60 -3.21 -6.74 3.47
C GLN A 60 -2.65 -5.61 4.34
N ILE A 61 -1.95 -4.70 3.68
CA ILE A 61 -1.39 -3.50 4.31
C ILE A 61 -2.52 -2.48 4.41
N ASN A 62 -3.14 -2.43 5.59
CA ASN A 62 -4.07 -1.36 5.97
C ASN A 62 -3.25 -0.24 6.63
N GLU A 63 -2.72 0.65 5.81
CA GLU A 63 -2.02 1.83 6.27
C GLU A 63 -2.84 3.08 6.00
N ASP A 64 -2.97 3.93 7.02
CA ASP A 64 -3.55 5.25 6.86
C ASP A 64 -2.62 6.11 6.01
N ILE A 65 -3.16 6.67 4.93
CA ILE A 65 -2.41 7.56 4.03
C ILE A 65 -2.05 8.82 4.83
N PRO A 66 -0.75 9.17 4.94
CA PRO A 66 -0.35 10.33 5.72
C PRO A 66 -0.91 11.63 5.13
N GLU A 67 -1.38 12.53 6.00
CA GLU A 67 -1.80 13.87 5.58
C GLU A 67 -0.62 14.60 4.91
N THR A 68 -0.70 14.75 3.59
CA THR A 68 0.38 15.33 2.78
C THR A 68 0.02 16.74 2.36
N LYS A 69 0.83 17.74 2.76
CA LYS A 69 0.67 19.12 2.31
C LYS A 69 1.15 19.26 0.87
N ILE A 70 0.21 19.39 -0.05
CA ILE A 70 0.51 19.56 -1.49
C ILE A 70 0.87 21.03 -1.76
N LYS A 71 1.98 21.25 -2.47
CA LYS A 71 2.32 22.55 -3.07
C LYS A 71 2.09 22.46 -4.57
N PHE A 72 1.16 23.26 -5.09
CA PHE A 72 0.94 23.39 -6.52
C PHE A 72 2.09 24.20 -7.14
N THR A 73 2.89 23.58 -8.00
CA THR A 73 4.11 24.19 -8.58
C THR A 73 3.90 24.71 -9.99
N SER A 74 2.88 24.28 -10.71
CA SER A 74 2.59 24.73 -12.07
C SER A 74 1.10 24.70 -12.37
N VAL A 75 0.64 25.71 -13.10
CA VAL A 75 -0.66 25.75 -13.76
C VAL A 75 -0.36 25.53 -15.23
N GLU A 76 -0.75 24.38 -15.78
CA GLU A 76 -0.76 24.19 -17.24
C GLU A 76 -2.05 24.81 -17.76
N ASN A 77 -1.92 25.91 -18.50
CA ASN A 77 -3.05 26.52 -19.22
C ASN A 77 -3.27 25.70 -20.50
N PRO A 78 -4.45 25.10 -20.71
CA PRO A 78 -4.72 24.36 -21.94
C PRO A 78 -4.68 25.31 -23.15
N GLU A 79 -4.18 24.82 -24.28
CA GLU A 79 -4.02 25.58 -25.53
C GLU A 79 -5.36 25.87 -26.25
N SER A 80 -6.49 25.33 -25.75
CA SER A 80 -7.82 25.49 -26.35
C SER A 80 -8.91 25.71 -25.28
N ASP A 81 -9.79 26.68 -25.51
CA ASP A 81 -11.01 26.94 -24.72
C ASP A 81 -12.00 25.75 -24.73
N SER A 82 -11.80 24.74 -25.58
CA SER A 82 -12.66 23.55 -25.69
C SER A 82 -12.28 22.40 -24.74
N GLU A 83 -11.17 22.51 -24.02
CA GLU A 83 -10.65 21.46 -23.13
C GLU A 83 -10.56 21.96 -21.69
N PHE A 84 -11.71 22.29 -21.10
CA PHE A 84 -11.80 22.40 -19.64
C PHE A 84 -11.72 21.00 -19.01
N LEU A 85 -10.56 20.36 -19.13
CA LEU A 85 -10.27 19.08 -18.51
C LEU A 85 -10.35 19.22 -16.98
N ASP A 86 -10.82 18.16 -16.33
CA ASP A 86 -10.79 17.99 -14.89
C ASP A 86 -9.38 18.29 -14.35
N ILE A 87 -9.30 18.93 -13.19
CA ILE A 87 -8.00 19.24 -12.58
C ILE A 87 -7.46 17.95 -11.99
N SER A 88 -6.35 17.45 -12.51
CA SER A 88 -5.70 16.27 -11.93
C SER A 88 -4.38 16.64 -11.28
N TYR A 89 -4.07 15.97 -10.17
CA TYR A 89 -2.73 15.94 -9.62
C TYR A 89 -2.33 14.51 -9.32
N SER A 90 -1.02 14.26 -9.27
CA SER A 90 -0.51 13.00 -8.75
C SER A 90 0.66 13.24 -7.81
N CYS A 91 0.71 12.47 -6.74
CA CYS A 91 1.82 12.47 -5.80
C CYS A 91 2.26 11.05 -5.48
N GLN A 92 3.55 10.90 -5.21
CA GLN A 92 4.11 9.64 -4.73
C GLN A 92 4.06 9.63 -3.21
N VAL A 93 3.56 8.55 -2.65
CA VAL A 93 3.48 8.31 -1.21
C VAL A 93 4.27 7.05 -0.90
N SER A 94 5.14 7.14 0.10
CA SER A 94 5.89 6.02 0.67
C SER A 94 5.47 5.84 2.13
N SER A 95 5.30 4.59 2.56
CA SER A 95 5.06 4.27 3.96
C SER A 95 6.30 4.52 4.80
N LYS A 96 6.07 4.92 6.05
CA LYS A 96 7.08 4.96 7.10
C LYS A 96 7.26 3.57 7.67
N VAL A 97 8.37 2.91 7.37
CA VAL A 97 8.65 1.57 7.88
C VAL A 97 9.12 1.66 9.33
N PRO A 98 8.38 1.10 10.31
CA PRO A 98 8.82 1.07 11.69
C PRO A 98 9.94 0.06 11.89
N TYR A 99 10.94 0.45 12.68
CA TYR A 99 12.04 -0.39 13.13
C TYR A 99 12.18 -0.28 14.64
N GLU A 100 12.18 -1.41 15.33
CA GLU A 100 12.30 -1.46 16.78
C GLU A 100 13.77 -1.50 17.21
N LEU A 101 14.27 -0.38 17.72
CA LEU A 101 15.61 -0.23 18.23
C LEU A 101 15.71 -0.81 19.64
N GLN A 102 16.39 -1.94 19.77
CA GLN A 102 16.52 -2.67 21.03
C GLN A 102 17.51 -1.99 21.98
N LYS A 103 17.40 -2.34 23.26
CA LYS A 103 18.30 -1.87 24.31
C LYS A 103 19.77 -2.24 24.01
N GLY A 104 20.65 -1.25 24.12
CA GLY A 104 22.09 -1.36 23.83
C GLY A 104 22.42 -1.28 22.33
N GLN A 105 21.53 -0.70 21.53
CA GLN A 105 21.71 -0.47 20.10
C GLN A 105 21.62 1.01 19.76
N ALA A 106 22.24 1.39 18.63
CA ALA A 106 22.07 2.69 18.01
C ALA A 106 21.89 2.57 16.50
N LEU A 107 21.15 3.50 15.93
CA LEU A 107 21.06 3.72 14.49
C LEU A 107 21.85 4.98 14.15
N ILE A 108 22.67 4.90 13.11
CA ILE A 108 23.36 6.05 12.54
C ILE A 108 23.02 6.15 11.06
N THR A 109 22.50 7.29 10.64
CA THR A 109 22.15 7.60 9.26
C THR A 109 23.15 8.59 8.68
N PHE A 110 23.66 8.29 7.49
CA PHE A 110 24.63 9.11 6.77
C PHE A 110 24.01 9.84 5.59
N GLU A 111 24.56 10.99 5.22
CA GLU A 111 24.14 11.72 4.01
C GLU A 111 24.32 10.90 2.72
N LYS A 112 25.37 10.08 2.66
CA LYS A 112 25.72 9.27 1.48
C LYS A 112 25.65 7.77 1.78
N GLU A 113 25.07 6.99 0.87
CA GLU A 113 24.98 5.53 0.99
C GLU A 113 26.36 4.85 1.03
N GLU A 114 27.33 5.39 0.29
CA GLU A 114 28.70 4.86 0.23
C GLU A 114 29.38 4.83 1.60
N VAL A 115 29.07 5.82 2.45
CA VAL A 115 29.63 5.93 3.81
C VAL A 115 29.09 4.81 4.70
N ALA A 116 27.76 4.58 4.67
CA ALA A 116 27.15 3.49 5.43
C ALA A 116 27.74 2.12 5.05
N GLN A 117 27.96 1.88 3.75
CA GLN A 117 28.59 0.66 3.26
C GLN A 117 30.04 0.52 3.73
N ASN A 118 30.81 1.61 3.77
CA ASN A 118 32.18 1.59 4.28
C ASN A 118 32.23 1.25 5.78
N VAL A 119 31.33 1.83 6.57
CA VAL A 119 31.21 1.58 8.01
C VAL A 119 30.84 0.12 8.29
N ILE A 120 29.87 -0.43 7.56
CA ILE A 120 29.47 -1.85 7.66
C ILE A 120 30.65 -2.77 7.26
N ARG A 121 31.37 -2.44 6.19
CA ARG A 121 32.53 -3.23 5.72
C ARG A 121 33.66 -3.32 6.74
N MET A 122 33.82 -2.30 7.59
CA MET A 122 34.80 -2.33 8.68
C MET A 122 34.38 -3.20 9.86
N GLU A 123 33.10 -3.50 10.00
CA GLU A 123 32.47 -4.38 10.99
C GLU A 123 32.64 -3.92 12.45
N TYR A 124 33.84 -3.60 12.92
CA TYR A 124 34.16 -3.25 14.31
C TYR A 124 34.70 -1.83 14.43
N HIS A 125 34.17 -1.10 15.42
CA HIS A 125 34.56 0.28 15.71
C HIS A 125 34.81 0.46 17.20
N HIS A 126 35.96 1.04 17.56
CA HIS A 126 36.29 1.36 18.94
C HIS A 126 35.97 2.83 19.23
N VAL A 127 34.83 3.06 19.89
CA VAL A 127 34.35 4.39 20.21
C VAL A 127 34.72 4.73 21.64
N GLN A 128 35.46 5.83 21.80
CA GLN A 128 35.73 6.40 23.11
C GLN A 128 34.54 7.27 23.52
N VAL A 129 33.77 6.80 24.50
CA VAL A 129 32.66 7.51 25.11
C VAL A 129 33.10 7.95 26.49
N GLN A 130 33.33 9.25 26.68
CA GLN A 130 33.93 9.79 27.90
C GLN A 130 35.24 9.06 28.27
N ASN A 131 35.26 8.30 29.37
CA ASN A 131 36.42 7.55 29.87
C ASN A 131 36.35 6.05 29.56
N GLU A 132 35.33 5.61 28.81
CA GLU A 132 35.12 4.21 28.46
C GLU A 132 35.41 3.99 26.98
N ASN A 133 36.06 2.87 26.67
CA ASN A 133 36.29 2.45 25.29
C ASN A 133 35.32 1.31 24.98
N VAL A 134 34.36 1.60 24.11
CA VAL A 134 33.28 0.68 23.76
C VAL A 134 33.52 0.14 22.38
N MET A 135 33.46 -1.19 22.25
CA MET A 135 33.53 -1.87 20.97
C MET A 135 32.12 -1.97 20.38
N LEU A 136 31.92 -1.35 19.22
CA LEU A 136 30.68 -1.40 18.47
C LEU A 136 30.82 -2.30 17.25
N THR A 137 29.76 -3.06 16.96
CA THR A 137 29.64 -3.81 15.71
C THR A 137 28.63 -3.12 14.80
N ALA A 138 29.07 -2.79 13.59
CA ALA A 138 28.31 -2.16 12.53
C ALA A 138 27.62 -3.23 11.67
N ASN A 139 26.29 -3.20 11.64
CA ASN A 139 25.45 -4.16 10.94
C ASN A 139 24.51 -3.44 9.95
N PRO A 140 24.13 -4.10 8.85
CA PRO A 140 23.06 -3.62 7.98
C PRO A 140 21.72 -3.59 8.73
N VAL A 141 20.88 -2.58 8.43
CA VAL A 141 19.52 -2.47 8.98
C VAL A 141 18.55 -3.16 8.03
N SER A 142 18.09 -4.36 8.37
CA SER A 142 17.02 -5.05 7.65
C SER A 142 15.66 -4.41 7.99
N LEU A 143 15.02 -3.78 7.01
CA LEU A 143 13.73 -3.15 7.17
C LEU A 143 12.61 -4.14 6.85
N ASN A 144 11.50 -4.01 7.59
CA ASN A 144 10.26 -4.70 7.28
C ASN A 144 9.68 -4.20 5.95
N SER A 145 8.71 -4.94 5.40
CA SER A 145 8.07 -4.55 4.15
C SER A 145 7.36 -3.21 4.30
N GLY A 146 7.67 -2.26 3.41
CA GLY A 146 6.95 -1.00 3.22
C GLY A 146 6.25 -0.96 1.87
N VAL A 147 5.40 0.04 1.69
CA VAL A 147 4.68 0.27 0.42
C VAL A 147 4.99 1.63 -0.17
N LYS A 148 5.04 1.67 -1.50
CA LYS A 148 5.17 2.88 -2.30
C LYS A 148 4.08 2.87 -3.35
N PHE A 149 3.34 3.97 -3.48
CA PHE A 149 2.27 4.09 -4.46
C PHE A 149 2.14 5.52 -4.96
N GLN A 150 1.48 5.69 -6.11
CA GLN A 150 1.18 6.99 -6.68
C GLN A 150 -0.32 7.26 -6.59
N VAL A 151 -0.70 8.24 -5.78
CA VAL A 151 -2.09 8.72 -5.69
C VAL A 151 -2.34 9.65 -6.86
N HIS A 152 -3.37 9.36 -7.64
CA HIS A 152 -3.90 10.27 -8.65
C HIS A 152 -5.27 10.75 -8.20
N VAL A 153 -5.46 12.06 -8.19
CA VAL A 153 -6.73 12.68 -7.83
C VAL A 153 -7.18 13.55 -8.97
N GLY A 154 -8.39 13.30 -9.48
CA GLY A 154 -9.07 14.13 -10.46
C GLY A 154 -10.19 14.91 -9.76
N VAL A 155 -10.23 16.22 -9.97
CA VAL A 155 -11.29 17.11 -9.48
C VAL A 155 -12.15 17.50 -10.67
N SER A 156 -13.44 17.15 -10.59
CA SER A 156 -14.33 17.40 -11.71
C SER A 156 -14.72 18.87 -11.84
N LYS A 157 -14.67 19.39 -13.07
CA LYS A 157 -15.17 20.75 -13.39
C LYS A 157 -16.67 20.79 -13.69
N MET A 158 -17.33 19.63 -13.72
CA MET A 158 -18.75 19.46 -14.06
C MET A 158 -19.55 18.81 -12.94
N LYS A 159 -18.90 18.25 -11.91
CA LYS A 159 -19.57 17.55 -10.81
C LYS A 159 -19.27 18.19 -9.46
N ILE A 160 -20.29 18.29 -8.61
CA ILE A 160 -20.16 18.75 -7.21
C ILE A 160 -20.86 17.80 -6.26
N ASN A 161 -20.33 17.72 -5.05
CA ASN A 161 -20.99 17.09 -3.91
C ASN A 161 -21.71 18.15 -3.08
N VAL A 162 -22.92 17.85 -2.66
CA VAL A 162 -23.75 18.69 -1.79
C VAL A 162 -24.11 17.89 -0.56
N THR A 163 -23.91 18.47 0.62
CA THR A 163 -24.17 17.83 1.92
C THR A 163 -25.01 18.75 2.81
N ASP A 164 -25.44 18.26 3.97
CA ASP A 164 -26.33 18.95 4.90
C ASP A 164 -27.73 19.25 4.33
N ILE A 165 -28.18 18.44 3.37
CA ILE A 165 -29.47 18.63 2.70
C ILE A 165 -30.61 18.39 3.71
N PRO A 166 -31.58 19.31 3.88
CA PRO A 166 -32.71 19.15 4.80
C PRO A 166 -33.62 17.99 4.39
N ASP A 167 -34.06 17.17 5.36
CA ASP A 167 -35.01 16.08 5.11
C ASP A 167 -36.47 16.53 5.28
N GLU A 168 -36.88 17.48 4.44
CA GLU A 168 -38.22 18.09 4.51
C GLU A 168 -39.17 17.59 3.41
N LEU A 169 -38.65 16.96 2.36
CA LEU A 169 -39.43 16.51 1.20
C LEU A 169 -39.21 15.02 0.91
N PRO A 170 -40.17 14.36 0.23
CA PRO A 170 -39.95 13.06 -0.39
C PRO A 170 -38.77 13.10 -1.36
N GLU A 171 -38.10 11.95 -1.54
CA GLU A 171 -36.85 11.83 -2.30
C GLU A 171 -36.96 12.35 -3.74
N SER A 172 -38.04 12.04 -4.44
CA SER A 172 -38.30 12.55 -5.80
C SER A 172 -38.41 14.07 -5.83
N GLN A 173 -39.23 14.64 -4.94
CA GLN A 173 -39.41 16.09 -4.86
C GLN A 173 -38.12 16.81 -4.44
N MET A 174 -37.30 16.19 -3.59
CA MET A 174 -36.00 16.76 -3.22
C MET A 174 -35.03 16.77 -4.39
N ARG A 175 -35.01 15.71 -5.23
CA ARG A 175 -34.20 15.69 -6.46
C ARG A 175 -34.58 16.82 -7.41
N ASP A 176 -35.86 16.92 -7.74
CA ASP A 176 -36.39 17.98 -8.60
C ASP A 176 -36.04 19.36 -8.02
N LYS A 177 -36.11 19.48 -6.69
CA LYS A 177 -35.82 20.74 -6.01
C LYS A 177 -34.35 21.13 -6.07
N LEU A 178 -33.45 20.16 -5.91
CA LEU A 178 -32.01 20.36 -6.04
C LEU A 178 -31.68 20.76 -7.49
N GLU A 179 -32.20 20.03 -8.48
CA GLU A 179 -32.02 20.35 -9.90
C GLU A 179 -32.47 21.78 -10.22
N LEU A 180 -33.68 22.17 -9.81
CA LEU A 180 -34.22 23.52 -9.98
C LEU A 180 -33.45 24.59 -9.22
N SER A 181 -32.78 24.25 -8.12
CA SER A 181 -31.98 25.21 -7.37
C SER A 181 -30.64 25.43 -8.05
N PHE A 182 -29.93 24.36 -8.37
CA PHE A 182 -28.59 24.38 -8.94
C PHE A 182 -28.56 24.77 -10.43
N SER A 183 -29.71 24.76 -11.11
CA SER A 183 -29.89 25.37 -12.44
C SER A 183 -29.97 26.89 -12.44
N LYS A 184 -30.13 27.55 -11.28
CA LYS A 184 -30.29 29.01 -11.22
C LYS A 184 -28.95 29.74 -11.34
N SER A 185 -28.77 30.43 -12.46
CA SER A 185 -27.58 31.25 -12.71
C SER A 185 -27.35 32.38 -11.69
N ARG A 186 -28.41 32.86 -11.01
CA ARG A 186 -28.29 33.88 -9.95
C ARG A 186 -27.35 33.45 -8.82
N ASN A 187 -27.28 32.15 -8.53
CA ASN A 187 -26.42 31.59 -7.48
C ASN A 187 -25.17 30.93 -8.06
N GLY A 188 -24.77 31.28 -9.29
CA GLY A 188 -23.65 30.65 -10.00
C GLY A 188 -23.98 29.28 -10.62
N GLY A 189 -25.25 28.85 -10.58
CA GLY A 189 -25.74 27.63 -11.18
C GLY A 189 -25.74 27.63 -12.71
N GLY A 190 -26.00 26.47 -13.31
CA GLY A 190 -26.03 26.25 -14.76
C GLY A 190 -26.84 25.00 -15.09
N GLU A 191 -27.03 24.71 -16.38
CA GLU A 191 -27.85 23.56 -16.81
C GLU A 191 -27.37 22.26 -16.15
N VAL A 192 -28.30 21.59 -15.46
CA VAL A 192 -28.03 20.36 -14.71
C VAL A 192 -28.35 19.19 -15.63
N GLU A 193 -27.39 18.29 -15.80
CA GLU A 193 -27.56 17.06 -16.56
C GLU A 193 -28.22 15.98 -15.69
N TYR A 194 -27.78 15.84 -14.43
CA TYR A 194 -28.24 14.77 -13.55
C TYR A 194 -28.06 15.11 -12.07
N VAL A 195 -28.99 14.63 -11.23
CA VAL A 195 -28.93 14.73 -9.76
C VAL A 195 -29.10 13.37 -9.11
N GLU A 196 -28.06 12.90 -8.41
CA GLU A 196 -28.12 11.71 -7.58
C GLU A 196 -28.25 12.09 -6.11
N TYR A 197 -29.46 12.07 -5.58
CA TYR A 197 -29.73 12.35 -4.17
C TYR A 197 -29.83 11.07 -3.34
N ASN A 198 -29.13 11.05 -2.20
CA ASN A 198 -29.24 10.02 -1.17
C ASN A 198 -29.79 10.64 0.13
N LYS A 199 -31.01 10.21 0.50
CA LYS A 199 -31.71 10.68 1.69
C LYS A 199 -31.06 10.22 3.01
N GLN A 200 -30.48 9.02 3.04
CA GLN A 200 -29.88 8.46 4.27
C GLN A 200 -28.62 9.24 4.68
N THR A 201 -27.78 9.59 3.71
CA THR A 201 -26.55 10.35 3.93
C THR A 201 -26.77 11.87 3.85
N ARG A 202 -28.00 12.31 3.54
CA ARG A 202 -28.37 13.72 3.33
C ARG A 202 -27.43 14.44 2.35
N SER A 203 -27.05 13.73 1.29
CA SER A 203 -26.07 14.18 0.30
C SER A 203 -26.57 14.02 -1.13
N ALA A 204 -26.10 14.85 -2.03
CA ALA A 204 -26.38 14.75 -3.46
C ALA A 204 -25.12 14.95 -4.30
N LEU A 205 -25.01 14.19 -5.39
CA LEU A 205 -24.07 14.44 -6.47
C LEU A 205 -24.84 15.15 -7.59
N ILE A 206 -24.31 16.29 -8.04
CA ILE A 206 -24.92 17.08 -9.12
C ILE A 206 -23.93 17.17 -10.27
N THR A 207 -24.40 16.81 -11.46
CA THR A 207 -23.64 16.89 -12.71
C THR A 207 -24.23 17.99 -13.59
N PHE A 208 -23.37 18.89 -14.08
CA PHE A 208 -23.73 19.98 -14.97
C PHE A 208 -23.34 19.66 -16.41
N VAL A 209 -24.09 20.22 -17.36
CA VAL A 209 -23.79 20.10 -18.80
C VAL A 209 -22.57 20.96 -19.17
N GLU A 210 -22.44 22.15 -18.58
CA GLU A 210 -21.36 23.09 -18.86
C GLU A 210 -20.21 22.98 -17.85
N SER A 211 -18.98 22.94 -18.36
CA SER A 211 -17.77 23.02 -17.55
C SER A 211 -17.61 24.42 -16.94
N GLY A 212 -17.08 24.48 -15.71
CA GLY A 212 -16.84 25.73 -14.98
C GLY A 212 -18.04 26.24 -14.18
N VAL A 213 -19.23 25.64 -14.32
CA VAL A 213 -20.36 25.86 -13.41
C VAL A 213 -20.00 25.40 -11.99
N ALA A 214 -19.35 24.24 -11.87
CA ALA A 214 -18.88 23.72 -10.59
C ALA A 214 -17.96 24.73 -9.88
N ASP A 215 -16.97 25.30 -10.58
CA ASP A 215 -16.03 26.28 -10.01
C ASP A 215 -16.73 27.55 -9.48
N LYS A 216 -17.79 28.01 -10.15
CA LYS A 216 -18.57 29.16 -9.71
C LYS A 216 -19.30 28.86 -8.41
N ILE A 217 -19.90 27.68 -8.30
CA ILE A 217 -20.65 27.24 -7.12
C ILE A 217 -19.70 27.00 -5.93
N LEU A 218 -18.57 26.34 -6.17
CA LEU A 218 -17.59 25.99 -5.14
C LEU A 218 -16.97 27.22 -4.44
N LYS A 219 -16.94 28.38 -5.11
CA LYS A 219 -16.52 29.66 -4.48
C LYS A 219 -17.43 30.11 -3.34
N MET A 220 -18.70 29.69 -3.33
CA MET A 220 -19.65 30.12 -2.30
C MET A 220 -19.55 29.31 -1.00
N LYS A 221 -18.98 28.09 -1.03
CA LYS A 221 -18.89 27.07 0.06
C LYS A 221 -20.21 26.68 0.72
N ASP A 222 -21.01 27.65 1.14
CA ASP A 222 -22.37 27.51 1.65
C ASP A 222 -23.37 27.98 0.61
N TYR A 223 -24.10 27.05 0.02
CA TYR A 223 -25.07 27.33 -1.04
C TYR A 223 -26.48 27.52 -0.46
N PRO A 224 -27.23 28.58 -0.83
CA PRO A 224 -28.59 28.79 -0.33
C PRO A 224 -29.62 27.92 -1.08
N LEU A 225 -30.17 26.93 -0.40
CA LEU A 225 -31.24 26.05 -0.88
C LEU A 225 -32.59 26.49 -0.31
N TYR A 226 -33.45 27.02 -1.18
CA TYR A 226 -34.77 27.51 -0.78
C TYR A 226 -35.83 26.44 -0.91
N ILE A 227 -36.31 25.86 0.19
CA ILE A 227 -37.39 24.86 0.18
C ILE A 227 -38.66 25.50 0.76
N ASN A 228 -39.74 25.50 -0.02
CA ASN A 228 -40.97 26.21 0.32
C ASN A 228 -40.69 27.68 0.67
N GLN A 229 -40.88 28.07 1.94
CA GLN A 229 -40.59 29.41 2.46
C GLN A 229 -39.27 29.49 3.26
N ASN A 230 -38.59 28.36 3.44
CA ASN A 230 -37.38 28.24 4.24
C ASN A 230 -36.14 28.35 3.35
N CYS A 231 -35.11 29.02 3.86
CA CYS A 231 -33.78 29.07 3.25
C CYS A 231 -32.81 28.25 4.10
N HIS A 232 -32.32 27.16 3.53
CA HIS A 232 -31.35 26.27 4.15
C HIS A 232 -29.97 26.54 3.55
N ARG A 233 -28.92 26.43 4.36
CA ARG A 233 -27.54 26.50 3.87
C ARG A 233 -27.03 25.07 3.73
N VAL A 234 -26.72 24.68 2.50
CA VAL A 234 -26.14 23.37 2.19
C VAL A 234 -24.66 23.53 1.86
N THR A 235 -23.85 22.56 2.25
CA THR A 235 -22.41 22.61 2.05
C THR A 235 -22.07 22.04 0.67
N VAL A 236 -21.37 22.82 -0.16
CA VAL A 236 -20.90 22.37 -1.48
C VAL A 236 -19.40 22.07 -1.44
N SER A 237 -19.01 20.92 -1.98
CA SER A 237 -17.63 20.47 -2.06
C SER A 237 -17.33 19.90 -3.46
N PRO A 238 -16.07 19.94 -3.91
CA PRO A 238 -15.71 19.43 -5.21
C PRO A 238 -15.96 17.91 -5.28
N TYR A 239 -16.36 17.42 -6.46
CA TYR A 239 -16.31 15.99 -6.72
C TYR A 239 -14.88 15.59 -7.05
N THR A 240 -14.32 14.70 -6.26
CA THR A 240 -12.96 14.19 -6.44
C THR A 240 -12.97 12.69 -6.67
N GLU A 241 -12.37 12.24 -7.77
CA GLU A 241 -12.11 10.84 -8.03
C GLU A 241 -10.66 10.52 -7.65
N THR A 242 -10.45 9.46 -6.87
CA THR A 242 -9.12 9.07 -6.39
C THR A 242 -8.77 7.68 -6.89
N HIS A 243 -7.57 7.54 -7.44
CA HIS A 243 -7.06 6.27 -7.94
C HIS A 243 -5.64 6.04 -7.43
N LEU A 244 -5.40 4.85 -6.89
CA LEU A 244 -4.07 4.37 -6.57
C LEU A 244 -3.46 3.72 -7.81
N LYS A 245 -2.26 4.14 -8.20
CA LYS A 245 -1.47 3.55 -9.28
C LYS A 245 -0.08 3.19 -8.78
N LYS A 246 0.63 2.34 -9.53
CA LYS A 246 2.03 1.96 -9.28
C LYS A 246 2.30 1.51 -7.84
N PHE A 247 1.39 0.70 -7.29
CA PHE A 247 1.60 0.08 -5.99
C PHE A 247 2.81 -0.87 -6.06
N GLN A 248 3.75 -0.67 -5.16
CA GLN A 248 4.98 -1.45 -5.04
C GLN A 248 5.20 -1.76 -3.57
N VAL A 249 5.45 -3.04 -3.27
CA VAL A 249 5.93 -3.46 -1.96
C VAL A 249 7.46 -3.48 -2.05
N PHE A 250 8.12 -2.86 -1.09
CA PHE A 250 9.57 -2.91 -0.96
C PHE A 250 9.95 -3.55 0.37
N SER A 251 10.98 -4.38 0.35
CA SER A 251 11.60 -4.95 1.54
C SER A 251 13.10 -4.96 1.27
N GLY A 252 13.91 -4.53 2.22
CA GLY A 252 15.33 -4.43 1.95
C GLY A 252 16.16 -3.98 3.13
N VAL A 253 17.45 -3.76 2.84
CA VAL A 253 18.40 -3.22 3.78
C VAL A 253 18.48 -1.71 3.57
N SER A 254 18.43 -0.93 4.65
CA SER A 254 18.63 0.52 4.56
C SER A 254 20.00 0.82 3.97
N LYS A 255 20.04 1.60 2.89
CA LYS A 255 21.30 1.93 2.19
C LYS A 255 22.15 2.96 2.92
N ARG A 256 21.51 3.82 3.72
CA ARG A 256 22.14 4.98 4.37
C ARG A 256 22.25 4.84 5.88
N THR A 257 21.62 3.82 6.47
CA THR A 257 21.58 3.65 7.93
C THR A 257 22.30 2.38 8.36
N VAL A 258 23.07 2.49 9.44
CA VAL A 258 23.82 1.39 10.04
C VAL A 258 23.33 1.13 11.45
N LEU A 259 23.15 -0.14 11.79
CA LEU A 259 22.86 -0.59 13.15
C LEU A 259 24.18 -0.81 13.90
N LEU A 260 24.38 -0.05 14.95
CA LEU A 260 25.48 -0.22 15.90
C LEU A 260 24.99 -1.03 17.09
N THR A 261 25.69 -2.11 17.41
CA THR A 261 25.43 -2.96 18.58
C THR A 261 26.65 -2.97 19.48
N GLY A 262 26.45 -3.18 20.79
CA GLY A 262 27.55 -3.20 21.78
C GLY A 262 27.48 -2.08 22.82
N LEU A 263 26.40 -1.31 22.87
CA LEU A 263 26.23 -0.19 23.81
C LEU A 263 25.68 -0.62 25.18
N LYS A 264 25.67 -1.92 25.51
CA LYS A 264 25.06 -2.44 26.74
C LYS A 264 25.77 -1.97 28.02
N ASP A 265 27.04 -1.61 27.90
CA ASP A 265 27.89 -1.20 29.02
C ASP A 265 27.68 0.28 29.41
N LEU A 266 27.05 1.08 28.54
CA LEU A 266 26.82 2.52 28.74
C LEU A 266 25.47 2.86 29.42
N GLN A 267 24.85 1.91 30.12
CA GLN A 267 23.50 2.08 30.68
C GLN A 267 23.34 3.24 31.68
N THR A 268 24.44 3.74 32.26
CA THR A 268 24.43 4.87 33.19
C THR A 268 24.69 6.22 32.51
N THR A 269 24.99 6.22 31.22
CA THR A 269 25.36 7.41 30.45
C THR A 269 24.14 7.96 29.72
N ASP A 270 24.05 9.28 29.61
CA ASP A 270 22.99 9.96 28.89
C ASP A 270 23.01 9.59 27.39
N GLU A 271 21.84 9.23 26.85
CA GLU A 271 21.67 8.85 25.44
C GLU A 271 22.13 9.96 24.49
N GLU A 272 21.85 11.23 24.79
CA GLU A 272 22.27 12.37 23.94
C GLU A 272 23.80 12.47 23.89
N VAL A 273 24.46 12.23 25.03
CA VAL A 273 25.93 12.25 25.11
C VAL A 273 26.51 11.09 24.31
N VAL A 274 25.93 9.89 24.40
CA VAL A 274 26.38 8.73 23.61
C VAL A 274 26.17 8.98 22.11
N GLU A 275 25.04 9.55 21.72
CA GLU A 275 24.74 9.95 20.33
C GLU A 275 25.80 10.92 19.78
N ASP A 276 26.20 11.93 20.56
CA ASP A 276 27.25 12.88 20.18
C ASP A 276 28.62 12.20 19.98
N PHE A 277 29.05 11.34 20.91
CA PHE A 277 30.33 10.64 20.77
C PHE A 277 30.36 9.70 19.57
N ILE A 278 29.25 8.99 19.30
CA ILE A 278 29.08 8.16 18.11
C ILE A 278 29.16 9.04 16.86
N SER A 279 28.42 10.14 16.81
CA SER A 279 28.44 11.09 15.69
C SER A 279 29.86 11.58 15.39
N ILE A 280 30.58 12.07 16.40
CA ILE A 280 31.97 12.55 16.26
C ILE A 280 32.92 11.44 15.79
N HIS A 281 32.73 10.21 16.23
CA HIS A 281 33.54 9.08 15.80
C HIS A 281 33.34 8.79 14.31
N PHE A 282 32.09 8.74 13.86
CA PHE A 282 31.71 8.40 12.49
C PHE A 282 31.69 9.59 11.53
N GLN A 283 32.02 10.80 11.97
CA GLN A 283 32.37 11.92 11.07
C GLN A 283 33.80 11.83 10.53
N ARG A 284 34.64 10.95 11.09
CA ARG A 284 36.05 10.83 10.71
C ARG A 284 36.25 9.82 9.59
N GLU A 285 36.82 10.25 8.47
CA GLU A 285 37.11 9.38 7.31
C GLU A 285 37.98 8.16 7.64
N LYS A 286 38.91 8.29 8.61
CA LYS A 286 39.77 7.17 9.06
C LYS A 286 39.00 5.98 9.65
N ASN A 287 37.75 6.22 10.08
CA ASN A 287 36.84 5.20 10.60
C ASN A 287 35.82 4.77 9.51
N GLY A 288 36.06 5.13 8.24
CA GLY A 288 35.13 5.01 7.11
C GLY A 288 33.89 5.87 7.22
N GLY A 289 33.92 6.83 8.15
CA GLY A 289 32.86 7.77 8.41
C GLY A 289 32.73 8.86 7.35
N GLY A 290 31.75 9.73 7.54
CA GLY A 290 31.44 10.86 6.66
C GLY A 290 30.36 11.76 7.29
N GLU A 291 29.65 12.55 6.48
CA GLU A 291 28.59 13.42 6.98
C GLU A 291 27.45 12.60 7.57
N VAL A 292 27.22 12.81 8.87
CA VAL A 292 26.18 12.14 9.68
C VAL A 292 24.94 13.03 9.70
N GLU A 293 23.80 12.46 9.30
CA GLU A 293 22.51 13.14 9.31
C GLU A 293 21.83 13.02 10.68
N VAL A 294 21.77 11.80 11.23
CA VAL A 294 21.15 11.54 12.53
C VAL A 294 21.79 10.34 13.21
N VAL A 295 21.88 10.41 14.54
CA VAL A 295 22.20 9.27 15.41
C VAL A 295 21.07 9.14 16.41
N LYS A 296 20.59 7.92 16.64
CA LYS A 296 19.65 7.62 17.71
C LYS A 296 20.09 6.37 18.44
N CYS A 297 20.22 6.43 19.76
CA CYS A 297 20.53 5.27 20.58
C CYS A 297 19.37 4.90 21.51
N SER A 298 19.43 3.68 22.03
CA SER A 298 18.47 3.12 22.96
C SER A 298 19.27 2.40 24.05
N LEU A 299 19.47 3.04 25.20
CA LEU A 299 20.22 2.50 26.33
C LEU A 299 19.28 2.00 27.45
N GLY A 300 18.10 2.62 27.55
CA GLY A 300 17.06 2.28 28.52
C GLY A 300 16.00 1.34 27.97
N GLN A 301 14.90 1.91 27.47
CA GLN A 301 13.76 1.19 26.89
C GLN A 301 13.87 1.14 25.36
N PRO A 302 13.30 0.12 24.70
CA PRO A 302 13.23 0.08 23.24
C PRO A 302 12.53 1.31 22.66
N HIS A 303 13.02 1.78 21.52
CA HIS A 303 12.46 2.93 20.80
C HIS A 303 12.08 2.51 19.37
N THR A 304 10.99 3.04 18.84
CA THR A 304 10.63 2.82 17.43
C THR A 304 11.19 3.96 16.57
N ALA A 305 12.05 3.62 15.62
CA ALA A 305 12.50 4.52 14.57
C ALA A 305 11.65 4.31 13.30
N TYR A 306 11.47 5.35 12.50
CA TYR A 306 10.70 5.28 11.26
C TYR A 306 11.61 5.60 10.06
N PHE A 307 11.53 4.76 9.03
CA PHE A 307 12.32 4.90 7.81
C PHE A 307 11.43 5.33 6.64
N GLU A 308 11.89 6.30 5.85
CA GLU A 308 11.27 6.73 4.59
C GLU A 308 12.24 6.50 3.43
N GLU A 309 11.75 5.97 2.30
CA GLU A 309 12.52 5.73 1.07
C GLU A 309 11.83 6.26 -0.21
#